data_AF-A0A7K4FJ81-F1
#
_entry.id   AF-A0A7K4FJ81-F1
#
_cell.length_a   1.000
_cell.length_b   1.000
_cell.length_c   1.000
_cell.angle_alpha   90.00
_cell.angle_beta   90.00
_cell.angle_gamma   90.00
#
_symmetry.space_group_name_H-M   'P 1'
#
loop_
_entity.id
_entity.type
_entity.pdbx_description
1 polymer ?
#
loop_
_entity_poly.entity_id
_entity_poly.type
_entity_poly.pdbx_seq_one_letter_code
_entity_poly.pdbx_strand_id
1 'polypeptide(L)'
;MESLSSTQGETFVGLDVHRKTVVATAVDPLGHPVSQVTLGPSDAELAEYLRTLPGTKHVALEACPVWEHFFDAAESTGAAVVLSNPLKTRLIAEASLKTDRVDSEALATLLRLGALPTSYAPPSAIRDLRAQIRERVFYRRKTGAVLQRIYPALLRRGIEYEDGLLQHRRKREVLRDLHLSEVDRGLDALRYLEDLCRELDRGIEEACENSPEAQLLRTIPGVGPLTATAVVAFLTPIERFSSVEKLSSYVGLCPTTRQSADSIHYGSLKRDSNGLVRWLLVEASWHRRRVPRGAVARVANRVGRRRGKQQGTIAGTHTLLKIIYAMLKRKEAFRSQAPGPSTSVRIRRRHTTTARICVRRTALELPTANSPSAS
;
A
#
# COMPACT_ATOMS: atom_id res chain seq x y z
N MET A 1 27.39 -19.48 -36.13
CA MET A 1 26.57 -20.57 -35.60
C MET A 1 27.24 -21.05 -34.31
N GLU A 2 27.36 -20.13 -33.35
CA GLU A 2 27.98 -20.39 -32.04
C GLU A 2 26.89 -20.80 -31.05
N SER A 3 26.79 -22.12 -30.91
CA SER A 3 26.53 -22.88 -29.68
C SER A 3 25.68 -22.23 -28.57
N LEU A 4 24.40 -22.64 -28.58
CA LEU A 4 23.46 -22.71 -27.46
C LEU A 4 23.96 -23.59 -26.29
N SER A 5 25.04 -23.20 -25.58
CA SER A 5 25.59 -23.99 -24.45
C SER A 5 25.34 -23.41 -23.05
N SER A 6 24.52 -22.37 -22.88
CA SER A 6 24.31 -21.73 -21.58
C SER A 6 23.08 -22.22 -20.79
N THR A 7 22.27 -23.15 -21.31
CA THR A 7 20.99 -23.56 -20.70
C THR A 7 21.03 -24.84 -19.85
N GLN A 8 22.18 -25.50 -19.66
CA GLN A 8 22.26 -26.78 -18.93
C GLN A 8 22.45 -26.67 -17.41
N GLY A 9 22.18 -25.52 -16.80
CA GLY A 9 22.46 -25.31 -15.38
C GLY A 9 21.44 -24.47 -14.64
N GLU A 10 20.15 -24.49 -15.01
CA GLU A 10 19.11 -23.73 -14.30
C GLU A 10 17.98 -24.65 -13.83
N THR A 11 17.47 -24.37 -12.63
CA THR A 11 16.29 -25.04 -12.06
C THR A 11 15.29 -23.98 -11.59
N PHE A 12 14.03 -24.11 -11.98
CA PHE A 12 12.95 -23.23 -11.59
C PHE A 12 12.09 -23.92 -10.53
N VAL A 13 11.94 -23.27 -9.38
CA VAL A 13 11.27 -23.84 -8.20
C VAL A 13 10.08 -22.96 -7.83
N GLY A 14 8.91 -23.57 -7.71
CA GLY A 14 7.73 -22.95 -7.12
C GLY A 14 7.49 -23.51 -5.73
N LEU A 15 7.28 -22.62 -4.76
CA LEU A 15 7.01 -22.94 -3.36
C LEU A 15 5.59 -22.48 -3.01
N ASP A 16 4.73 -23.43 -2.70
CA ASP A 16 3.48 -23.14 -2.00
C ASP A 16 3.71 -23.25 -0.49
N VAL A 17 3.67 -22.10 0.18
CA VAL A 17 4.11 -21.93 1.56
C VAL A 17 2.90 -21.85 2.49
N HIS A 18 2.80 -22.83 3.39
CA HIS A 18 1.80 -22.87 4.45
C HIS A 18 2.45 -22.98 5.83
N ARG A 19 1.73 -22.62 6.90
CA ARG A 19 2.26 -22.56 8.28
C ARG A 19 2.81 -23.89 8.83
N LYS A 20 2.49 -25.03 8.21
CA LYS A 20 2.89 -26.38 8.67
C LYS A 20 3.76 -27.12 7.66
N THR A 21 3.71 -26.71 6.40
CA THR A 21 4.22 -27.49 5.27
C THR A 21 4.58 -26.55 4.13
N VAL A 22 5.58 -26.92 3.36
CA VAL A 22 5.93 -26.25 2.11
C VAL A 22 5.92 -27.28 1.00
N VAL A 23 5.12 -27.05 -0.04
CA VAL A 23 5.13 -27.89 -1.24
C VAL A 23 6.07 -27.24 -2.24
N ALA A 24 7.11 -27.96 -2.62
CA ALA A 24 8.11 -27.49 -3.58
C ALA A 24 8.03 -28.31 -4.87
N THR A 25 7.88 -27.63 -6.00
CA THR A 25 7.97 -28.23 -7.33
C THR A 25 9.13 -27.58 -8.09
N ALA A 26 10.06 -28.41 -8.56
CA ALA A 26 11.23 -27.99 -9.32
C ALA A 26 11.14 -28.54 -10.76
N VAL A 27 11.40 -27.67 -11.74
CA VAL A 27 11.40 -28.01 -13.17
C VAL A 27 12.67 -27.51 -13.85
N ASP A 28 13.07 -28.20 -14.91
CA ASP A 28 14.17 -27.79 -15.78
C ASP A 28 13.74 -26.63 -16.72
N PRO A 29 14.65 -26.06 -17.53
CA PRO A 29 14.29 -24.97 -18.46
C PRO A 29 13.29 -25.38 -19.55
N LEU A 30 13.23 -26.67 -19.89
CA LEU A 30 12.26 -27.23 -20.85
C LEU A 30 10.88 -27.44 -20.21
N GLY A 31 10.80 -27.42 -18.88
CA GLY A 31 9.58 -27.65 -18.10
C GLY A 31 9.41 -29.10 -17.67
N HIS A 32 10.42 -29.95 -17.79
CA HIS A 32 10.36 -31.31 -17.26
C HIS A 32 10.50 -31.30 -15.74
N PRO A 33 9.74 -32.15 -15.02
CA PRO A 33 9.83 -32.23 -13.57
C PRO A 33 11.20 -32.76 -13.14
N VAL A 34 11.89 -32.01 -12.28
CA VAL A 34 13.16 -32.40 -11.63
C VAL A 34 12.88 -33.03 -10.27
N SER A 35 11.98 -32.41 -9.50
CA SER A 35 11.63 -32.87 -8.15
C SER A 35 10.28 -32.30 -7.72
N GLN A 36 9.54 -33.06 -6.93
CA GLN A 36 8.35 -32.56 -6.23
C GLN A 36 8.29 -33.16 -4.83
N VAL A 37 8.33 -32.31 -3.80
CA VAL A 37 8.41 -32.74 -2.41
C VAL A 37 7.50 -31.90 -1.51
N THR A 38 7.12 -32.47 -0.37
CA THR A 38 6.48 -31.74 0.72
C THR A 38 7.42 -31.72 1.90
N LEU A 39 7.84 -30.52 2.28
CA LEU A 39 8.77 -30.25 3.37
C LEU A 39 8.00 -29.82 4.62
N GLY A 40 8.61 -29.96 5.78
CA GLY A 40 8.20 -29.31 7.02
C GLY A 40 8.38 -27.78 6.98
N PRO A 41 8.01 -27.08 8.07
CA PRO A 41 8.07 -25.62 8.12
C PRO A 41 9.48 -25.09 8.48
N SER A 42 10.54 -25.87 8.21
CA SER A 42 11.91 -25.60 8.66
C SER A 42 12.74 -24.91 7.58
N ASP A 43 13.41 -23.81 7.95
CA ASP A 43 14.34 -23.10 7.07
C ASP A 43 15.51 -23.99 6.63
N ALA A 44 16.02 -24.81 7.55
CA ALA A 44 17.14 -25.71 7.29
C ALA A 44 16.75 -26.77 6.25
N GLU A 45 15.53 -27.32 6.37
CA GLU A 45 15.01 -28.34 5.47
C GLU A 45 14.81 -27.78 4.05
N LEU A 46 14.24 -26.58 3.93
CA LEU A 46 14.12 -25.89 2.64
C LEU A 46 15.49 -25.61 2.02
N ALA A 47 16.43 -25.08 2.81
CA ALA A 47 17.75 -24.74 2.32
C ALA A 47 18.55 -25.99 1.88
N GLU A 48 18.45 -27.09 2.62
CA GLU A 48 19.07 -28.36 2.25
C GLU A 48 18.47 -28.90 0.95
N TYR A 49 17.14 -28.94 0.83
CA TYR A 49 16.46 -29.32 -0.40
C TYR A 49 16.94 -28.50 -1.60
N LEU A 50 16.95 -27.17 -1.49
CA LEU A 50 17.40 -26.29 -2.58
C LEU A 50 18.85 -26.57 -2.99
N ARG A 51 19.74 -26.93 -2.05
CA ARG A 51 21.14 -27.28 -2.36
C ARG A 51 21.25 -28.60 -3.14
N THR A 52 20.32 -29.54 -2.96
CA THR A 52 20.31 -30.79 -3.73
C THR A 52 19.92 -30.61 -5.20
N LEU A 53 19.26 -29.49 -5.54
CA LEU A 53 18.80 -29.24 -6.90
C LEU A 53 19.97 -28.82 -7.82
N PRO A 54 19.96 -29.27 -9.09
CA PRO A 54 21.04 -28.98 -10.03
C PRO A 54 21.05 -27.51 -10.45
N GLY A 55 22.25 -27.01 -10.75
CA GLY A 55 22.41 -25.69 -11.35
C GLY A 55 22.09 -24.51 -10.43
N THR A 56 21.83 -23.36 -11.05
CA THR A 56 21.35 -22.10 -10.48
C THR A 56 19.85 -22.18 -10.23
N LYS A 57 19.42 -21.77 -9.04
CA LYS A 57 18.02 -21.90 -8.61
C LYS A 57 17.32 -20.57 -8.80
N HIS A 58 16.18 -20.61 -9.49
CA HIS A 58 15.22 -19.52 -9.54
C HIS A 58 14.01 -19.94 -8.73
N VAL A 59 13.72 -19.24 -7.64
CA VAL A 59 12.69 -19.64 -6.67
C VAL A 59 11.56 -18.64 -6.66
N ALA A 60 10.32 -19.11 -6.82
CA ALA A 60 9.11 -18.32 -6.66
C ALA A 60 8.33 -18.82 -5.45
N LEU A 61 7.92 -17.91 -4.57
CA LEU A 61 6.98 -18.19 -3.49
C LEU A 61 5.83 -17.19 -3.51
N GLU A 62 4.64 -17.62 -3.12
CA GLU A 62 3.49 -16.72 -2.99
C GLU A 62 3.59 -15.85 -1.73
N ALA A 63 3.16 -14.58 -1.82
CA ALA A 63 3.06 -13.72 -0.66
C ALA A 63 1.99 -14.23 0.31
N CYS A 64 2.42 -14.84 1.42
CA CYS A 64 1.57 -15.38 2.48
C CYS A 64 2.05 -14.92 3.88
N PRO A 65 1.28 -15.04 4.97
CA PRO A 65 1.69 -14.49 6.27
C PRO A 65 3.06 -14.91 6.83
N VAL A 66 3.62 -16.03 6.35
CA VAL A 66 4.90 -16.60 6.82
C VAL A 66 5.99 -16.58 5.73
N TRP A 67 5.79 -15.85 4.63
CA TRP A 67 6.71 -15.89 3.47
C TRP A 67 8.14 -15.43 3.80
N GLU A 68 8.32 -14.56 4.79
CA GLU A 68 9.58 -13.83 5.00
C GLU A 68 10.76 -14.74 5.34
N HIS A 69 10.60 -15.69 6.28
CA HIS A 69 11.70 -16.56 6.68
C HIS A 69 12.06 -17.58 5.60
N PHE A 70 11.09 -18.12 4.86
CA PHE A 70 11.36 -18.99 3.71
C PHE A 70 12.02 -18.27 2.54
N PHE A 71 11.68 -16.99 2.32
CA PHE A 71 12.39 -16.16 1.34
C PHE A 71 13.86 -16.03 1.71
N ASP A 72 14.15 -15.73 2.98
CA ASP A 72 15.52 -15.56 3.48
C ASP A 72 16.29 -16.88 3.47
N ALA A 73 15.64 -18.00 3.84
CA ALA A 73 16.21 -19.33 3.76
C ALA A 73 16.60 -19.67 2.31
N ALA A 74 15.71 -19.41 1.34
CA ALA A 74 16.02 -19.63 -0.07
C ALA A 74 17.14 -18.71 -0.56
N GLU A 75 17.10 -17.42 -0.24
CA GLU A 75 18.12 -16.43 -0.65
C GLU A 75 19.50 -16.79 -0.09
N SER A 76 19.56 -17.32 1.15
CA SER A 76 20.80 -17.78 1.79
C SER A 76 21.51 -18.92 1.05
N THR A 77 20.81 -19.63 0.15
CA THR A 77 21.41 -20.68 -0.70
C THR A 77 22.07 -20.12 -1.97
N GLY A 78 21.97 -18.81 -2.21
CA GLY A 78 22.39 -18.17 -3.46
C GLY A 78 21.33 -18.25 -4.57
N ALA A 79 20.11 -18.64 -4.24
CA ALA A 79 19.00 -18.69 -5.21
C ALA A 79 18.53 -17.28 -5.60
N ALA A 80 18.11 -17.13 -6.86
CA ALA A 80 17.38 -15.94 -7.31
C ALA A 80 15.91 -16.06 -6.89
N VAL A 81 15.56 -15.42 -5.77
CA VAL A 81 14.22 -15.55 -5.16
C VAL A 81 13.30 -14.41 -5.60
N VAL A 82 12.06 -14.74 -5.96
CA VAL A 82 11.01 -13.77 -6.26
C VAL A 82 9.73 -14.07 -5.49
N LEU A 83 9.08 -13.01 -5.03
CA LEU A 83 7.79 -13.09 -4.36
C LEU A 83 6.67 -12.88 -5.40
N SER A 84 5.75 -13.82 -5.52
CA SER A 84 4.61 -13.70 -6.44
C SER A 84 3.55 -12.75 -5.91
N ASN A 85 2.77 -12.15 -6.81
CA ASN A 85 1.61 -11.35 -6.45
C ASN A 85 0.36 -12.25 -6.42
N PRO A 86 -0.15 -12.64 -5.25
CA PRO A 86 -1.17 -13.68 -5.13
C PRO A 86 -2.43 -13.38 -5.95
N LEU A 87 -2.88 -12.12 -5.92
CA LEU A 87 -4.07 -11.69 -6.66
C LEU A 87 -3.89 -11.78 -8.18
N LYS A 88 -2.70 -11.42 -8.69
CA LYS A 88 -2.44 -11.45 -10.14
C LYS A 88 -2.05 -12.83 -10.62
N THR A 89 -1.29 -13.59 -9.84
CA THR A 89 -0.92 -14.98 -10.12
C THR A 89 -2.19 -15.81 -10.28
N ARG A 90 -3.14 -15.67 -9.35
CA ARG A 90 -4.43 -16.36 -9.43
C ARG A 90 -5.22 -16.06 -10.70
N LEU A 91 -5.22 -14.81 -11.18
CA LEU A 91 -5.90 -14.44 -12.43
C LEU A 91 -5.30 -15.11 -13.67
N ILE A 92 -4.01 -15.49 -13.62
CA ILE A 92 -3.33 -16.19 -14.72
C ILE A 92 -3.50 -17.71 -14.57
N ALA A 93 -3.47 -18.21 -13.33
CA ALA A 93 -3.47 -19.62 -13.00
C ALA A 93 -4.88 -20.23 -12.81
N GLU A 94 -5.96 -19.49 -13.10
CA GLU A 94 -7.36 -19.87 -12.81
C GLU A 94 -7.92 -21.03 -13.69
N ALA A 95 -7.07 -21.98 -14.08
CA ALA A 95 -7.42 -23.18 -14.83
C ALA A 95 -6.74 -24.43 -14.25
N SER A 96 -7.07 -24.84 -13.02
CA SER A 96 -6.91 -26.25 -12.56
C SER A 96 -7.43 -26.48 -11.12
N LEU A 97 -7.69 -27.76 -10.81
CA LEU A 97 -8.10 -28.26 -9.50
C LEU A 97 -7.20 -27.74 -8.37
N LYS A 98 -7.83 -27.18 -7.33
CA LYS A 98 -7.19 -26.44 -6.24
C LYS A 98 -6.44 -27.37 -5.28
N THR A 99 -5.19 -27.68 -5.61
CA THR A 99 -4.31 -28.49 -4.76
C THR A 99 -2.96 -27.81 -4.61
N ASP A 100 -2.35 -27.91 -3.43
CA ASP A 100 -1.06 -27.29 -3.10
C ASP A 100 0.06 -27.66 -4.11
N ARG A 101 -0.01 -28.88 -4.69
CA ARG A 101 0.90 -29.34 -5.75
C ARG A 101 0.74 -28.53 -7.03
N VAL A 102 -0.50 -28.38 -7.50
CA VAL A 102 -0.84 -27.59 -8.71
C VAL A 102 -0.40 -26.13 -8.53
N ASP A 103 -0.61 -25.57 -7.33
CA ASP A 103 -0.22 -24.18 -7.04
C ASP A 103 1.31 -24.00 -7.11
N SER A 104 2.09 -24.92 -6.51
CA SER A 104 3.56 -24.89 -6.60
C SER A 104 4.09 -25.10 -8.04
N GLU A 105 3.46 -25.97 -8.83
CA GLU A 105 3.83 -26.21 -10.23
C GLU A 105 3.51 -25.01 -11.13
N ALA A 106 2.37 -24.36 -10.90
CA ALA A 106 1.99 -23.14 -11.60
C ALA A 106 2.98 -22.01 -11.33
N LEU A 107 3.44 -21.86 -10.08
CA LEU A 107 4.48 -20.89 -9.72
C LEU A 107 5.81 -21.17 -10.46
N ALA A 108 6.27 -22.43 -10.44
CA ALA A 108 7.50 -22.83 -11.13
C ALA A 108 7.42 -22.56 -12.65
N THR A 109 6.27 -22.91 -13.25
CA THR A 109 6.02 -22.72 -14.68
C THR A 109 5.96 -21.25 -15.05
N LEU A 110 5.22 -20.43 -14.30
CA LEU A 110 5.12 -18.98 -14.57
C LEU A 110 6.46 -18.28 -14.38
N LEU A 111 7.26 -18.72 -13.40
CA LEU A 111 8.62 -18.20 -13.20
C LEU A 111 9.52 -18.52 -14.40
N ARG A 112 9.54 -19.79 -14.82
CA ARG A 112 10.31 -20.27 -15.98
C ARG A 112 9.95 -19.54 -17.26
N LEU A 113 8.67 -19.25 -17.48
CA LEU A 113 8.19 -18.53 -18.66
C LEU A 113 8.41 -17.01 -18.59
N GLY A 114 8.94 -16.48 -17.48
CA GLY A 114 9.06 -15.03 -17.26
C GLY A 114 7.71 -14.31 -17.17
N ALA A 115 6.62 -15.05 -16.94
CA ALA A 115 5.24 -14.56 -16.92
C ALA A 115 4.73 -14.29 -15.50
N LEU A 116 5.49 -14.66 -14.46
CA LEU A 116 5.08 -14.54 -13.07
C LEU A 116 4.88 -13.07 -12.65
N PRO A 117 3.67 -12.67 -12.23
CA PRO A 117 3.48 -11.35 -11.63
C PRO A 117 4.18 -11.29 -10.28
N THR A 118 5.12 -10.36 -10.11
CA THR A 118 5.91 -10.24 -8.88
C THR A 118 5.40 -9.13 -7.95
N SER A 119 5.68 -9.33 -6.66
CA SER A 119 5.58 -8.34 -5.60
C SER A 119 6.98 -7.96 -5.13
N TYR A 120 7.16 -6.70 -4.72
CA TYR A 120 8.43 -6.29 -4.15
C TYR A 120 8.65 -6.90 -2.76
N ALA A 121 9.68 -7.72 -2.62
CA ALA A 121 10.23 -8.18 -1.36
C ALA A 121 11.28 -7.15 -0.86
N PRO A 122 11.01 -6.39 0.22
CA PRO A 122 12.02 -5.51 0.80
C PRO A 122 13.12 -6.32 1.48
N PRO A 123 14.35 -5.77 1.60
CA PRO A 123 15.39 -6.36 2.43
C PRO A 123 14.93 -6.55 3.87
N SER A 124 15.53 -7.53 4.57
CA SER A 124 15.14 -7.91 5.94
C SER A 124 15.05 -6.72 6.91
N ALA A 125 16.08 -5.87 6.97
CA ALA A 125 16.07 -4.67 7.81
C ALA A 125 14.90 -3.71 7.52
N ILE A 126 14.44 -3.62 6.27
CA ILE A 126 13.26 -2.80 5.91
C ILE A 126 11.96 -3.50 6.31
N ARG A 127 11.89 -4.84 6.27
CA ARG A 127 10.73 -5.60 6.77
C ARG A 127 10.56 -5.43 8.28
N ASP A 128 11.65 -5.52 9.03
CA ASP A 128 11.67 -5.27 10.48
C ASP A 128 11.20 -3.86 10.81
N LEU A 129 11.74 -2.85 10.13
CA LEU A 129 11.31 -1.46 10.30
C LEU A 129 9.81 -1.28 9.99
N ARG A 130 9.28 -1.94 8.94
CA ARG A 130 7.84 -1.94 8.65
C ARG A 130 7.03 -2.63 9.74
N ALA A 131 7.55 -3.70 10.35
CA ALA A 131 6.91 -4.40 11.47
C ALA A 131 6.83 -3.48 12.70
N GLN A 132 7.95 -2.86 13.09
CA GLN A 132 8.01 -1.87 14.18
C GLN A 132 7.02 -0.72 13.98
N ILE A 133 6.93 -0.15 12.77
CA ILE A 133 5.97 0.91 12.45
C ILE A 133 4.51 0.43 12.62
N ARG A 134 4.19 -0.77 12.14
CA ARG A 134 2.84 -1.35 12.27
C ARG A 134 2.50 -1.59 13.74
N GLU A 135 3.45 -2.13 14.50
CA GLU A 135 3.31 -2.40 15.93
C GLU A 135 3.07 -1.11 16.71
N ARG A 136 3.84 -0.05 16.44
CA ARG A 136 3.64 1.27 17.04
C ARG A 136 2.20 1.75 16.78
N VAL A 137 1.77 1.73 15.51
CA VAL A 137 0.41 2.17 15.16
C VAL A 137 -0.65 1.31 15.85
N PHE A 138 -0.40 0.01 16.01
CA PHE A 138 -1.28 -0.91 16.72
C PHE A 138 -1.42 -0.54 18.21
N TYR A 139 -0.32 -0.42 18.96
CA TYR A 139 -0.40 -0.07 20.39
C TYR A 139 -0.97 1.33 20.63
N ARG A 140 -0.72 2.28 19.72
CA ARG A 140 -1.37 3.59 19.80
C ARG A 140 -2.88 3.51 19.65
N ARG A 141 -3.39 2.68 18.73
CA ARG A 141 -4.83 2.44 18.59
C ARG A 141 -5.41 1.76 19.82
N LYS A 142 -4.67 0.80 20.41
CA LYS A 142 -5.06 0.17 21.68
C LYS A 142 -5.14 1.16 22.83
N THR A 143 -4.19 2.10 22.93
CA THR A 143 -4.24 3.20 23.90
C THR A 143 -5.55 3.98 23.77
N GLY A 144 -5.93 4.36 22.54
CA GLY A 144 -7.22 5.01 22.27
C GLY A 144 -8.42 4.16 22.66
N ALA A 145 -8.40 2.86 22.37
CA ALA A 145 -9.48 1.94 22.75
C ALA A 145 -9.63 1.81 24.28
N VAL A 146 -8.54 1.83 25.03
CA VAL A 146 -8.59 1.82 26.50
C VAL A 146 -9.16 3.13 27.05
N LEU A 147 -8.76 4.29 26.50
CA LEU A 147 -9.36 5.58 26.86
C LEU A 147 -10.89 5.59 26.63
N GLN A 148 -11.34 5.02 25.52
CA GLN A 148 -12.76 4.87 25.19
C GLN A 148 -13.52 3.89 26.10
N ARG A 149 -12.82 3.10 26.92
CA ARG A 149 -13.43 2.28 27.98
C ARG A 149 -13.51 3.01 29.32
N ILE A 150 -12.49 3.80 29.65
CA ILE A 150 -12.48 4.62 30.88
C ILE A 150 -13.57 5.68 30.80
N TYR A 151 -13.77 6.29 29.63
CA TYR A 151 -14.76 7.35 29.47
C TYR A 151 -16.19 6.96 29.88
N PRO A 152 -16.81 5.88 29.34
CA PRO A 152 -18.12 5.43 29.81
C PRO A 152 -18.13 5.00 31.27
N ALA A 153 -17.00 4.58 31.84
CA ALA A 153 -16.90 4.17 33.23
C ALA A 153 -17.08 5.32 34.22
N LEU A 154 -16.62 6.50 33.85
CA LEU A 154 -16.83 7.73 34.60
C LEU A 154 -18.26 8.24 34.38
N LEU A 155 -18.72 8.32 33.12
CA LEU A 155 -20.05 8.85 32.79
C LEU A 155 -21.20 8.09 33.46
N ARG A 156 -21.18 6.76 33.47
CA ARG A 156 -22.26 5.95 34.07
C ARG A 156 -22.38 6.13 35.59
N ARG A 157 -21.42 6.81 36.22
CA ARG A 157 -21.39 7.16 37.64
C ARG A 157 -21.61 8.66 37.88
N GLY A 158 -21.89 9.44 36.85
CA GLY A 158 -22.05 10.90 36.96
C GLY A 158 -20.76 11.62 37.33
N ILE A 159 -19.58 11.03 37.08
CA ILE A 159 -18.30 11.64 37.41
C ILE A 159 -17.89 12.57 36.28
N GLU A 160 -17.94 13.87 36.55
CA GLU A 160 -17.40 14.91 35.68
C GLU A 160 -15.88 15.03 35.83
N TYR A 161 -15.18 15.40 34.75
CA TYR A 161 -13.73 15.59 34.76
C TYR A 161 -13.33 16.66 33.74
N GLU A 162 -12.19 17.32 33.97
CA GLU A 162 -11.69 18.38 33.08
C GLU A 162 -11.35 17.87 31.67
N ASP A 163 -11.64 18.69 30.66
CA ASP A 163 -11.18 18.45 29.30
C ASP A 163 -9.66 18.24 29.26
N GLY A 164 -9.21 17.19 28.59
CA GLY A 164 -7.80 16.86 28.49
C GLY A 164 -7.27 15.93 29.61
N LEU A 165 -8.02 15.69 30.70
CA LEU A 165 -7.55 14.90 31.84
C LEU A 165 -7.05 13.52 31.41
N LEU A 166 -7.85 12.79 30.63
CA LEU A 166 -7.54 11.43 30.17
C LEU A 166 -6.34 11.38 29.19
N GLN A 167 -6.06 12.47 28.49
CA GLN A 167 -5.01 12.56 27.48
C GLN A 167 -3.62 12.70 28.11
N HIS A 168 -3.53 13.21 29.34
CA HIS A 168 -2.27 13.47 30.01
C HIS A 168 -1.97 12.42 31.08
N ARG A 169 -0.87 11.67 30.87
CA ARG A 169 -0.43 10.60 31.79
C ARG A 169 -0.44 10.98 33.25
N ARG A 170 0.13 12.14 33.60
CA ARG A 170 0.20 12.59 35.00
C ARG A 170 -1.17 13.00 35.56
N LYS A 171 -2.00 13.67 34.75
CA LYS A 171 -3.28 14.21 35.23
C LYS A 171 -4.26 13.08 35.56
N ARG A 172 -4.36 12.05 34.73
CA ARG A 172 -5.32 10.97 34.91
C ARG A 172 -5.01 10.01 36.07
N GLU A 173 -3.85 10.10 36.71
CA GLU A 173 -3.55 9.29 37.90
C GLU A 173 -4.46 9.64 39.08
N VAL A 174 -4.96 10.88 39.15
CA VAL A 174 -5.95 11.30 40.18
C VAL A 174 -7.22 10.46 40.14
N LEU A 175 -7.54 9.82 39.01
CA LEU A 175 -8.72 8.96 38.91
C LEU A 175 -8.61 7.69 39.75
N ARG A 176 -7.41 7.34 40.25
CA ARG A 176 -7.25 6.24 41.21
C ARG A 176 -7.89 6.53 42.55
N ASP A 177 -8.01 7.80 42.92
CA ASP A 177 -8.66 8.22 44.17
C ASP A 177 -10.18 7.92 44.15
N LEU A 178 -10.75 7.61 42.98
CA LEU A 178 -12.12 7.13 42.84
C LEU A 178 -12.29 5.67 43.30
N HIS A 179 -11.19 4.93 43.48
CA HIS A 179 -11.17 3.52 43.88
C HIS A 179 -12.04 2.62 42.98
N LEU A 180 -12.04 2.90 41.67
CA LEU A 180 -12.82 2.17 40.67
C LEU A 180 -11.94 1.16 39.93
N SER A 181 -12.07 -0.12 40.25
CA SER A 181 -11.17 -1.16 39.72
C SER A 181 -11.13 -1.24 38.19
N GLU A 182 -12.22 -0.89 37.50
CA GLU A 182 -12.23 -0.83 36.02
C GLU A 182 -11.39 0.34 35.48
N VAL A 183 -11.39 1.48 36.18
CA VAL A 183 -10.57 2.65 35.85
C VAL A 183 -9.10 2.32 36.14
N ASP A 184 -8.80 1.75 37.31
CA ASP A 184 -7.42 1.39 37.70
C ASP A 184 -6.76 0.43 36.71
N ARG A 185 -7.46 -0.65 36.34
CA ARG A 185 -6.98 -1.58 35.30
C ARG A 185 -6.78 -0.88 33.95
N GLY A 186 -7.66 0.07 33.61
CA GLY A 186 -7.52 0.90 32.42
C GLY A 186 -6.26 1.77 32.46
N LEU A 187 -5.99 2.42 33.59
CA LEU A 187 -4.80 3.24 33.79
C LEU A 187 -3.50 2.41 33.72
N ASP A 188 -3.49 1.21 34.32
CA ASP A 188 -2.35 0.30 34.24
C ASP A 188 -2.08 -0.16 32.80
N ALA A 189 -3.13 -0.50 32.05
CA ALA A 189 -3.02 -0.83 30.63
C ALA A 189 -2.52 0.35 29.80
N LEU A 190 -2.99 1.58 30.07
CA LEU A 190 -2.50 2.78 29.39
C LEU A 190 -1.02 3.02 29.66
N ARG A 191 -0.58 2.85 30.92
CA ARG A 191 0.83 3.00 31.29
C ARG A 191 1.70 2.06 30.46
N TYR A 192 1.37 0.77 30.45
CA TYR A 192 2.11 -0.24 29.70
C TYR A 192 2.13 0.05 28.19
N LEU A 193 0.97 0.32 27.59
CA LEU A 193 0.87 0.61 26.15
C LEU A 193 1.61 1.89 25.74
N GLU A 194 1.60 2.92 26.58
CA GLU A 194 2.34 4.14 26.32
C GLU A 194 3.86 3.95 26.47
N ASP A 195 4.29 3.11 27.42
CA ASP A 195 5.70 2.75 27.58
C ASP A 195 6.20 1.99 26.34
N LEU A 196 5.46 0.99 25.85
CA LEU A 196 5.73 0.30 24.56
C LEU A 196 5.77 1.28 23.38
N CYS A 197 4.82 2.22 23.29
CA CYS A 197 4.84 3.22 22.22
C CYS A 197 6.09 4.09 22.29
N ARG A 198 6.58 4.47 23.47
CA ARG A 198 7.81 5.28 23.61
C ARG A 198 9.05 4.51 23.21
N GLU A 199 9.13 3.23 23.53
CA GLU A 199 10.21 2.35 23.08
C GLU A 199 10.27 2.28 21.55
N LEU A 200 9.14 2.00 20.91
CA LEU A 200 9.04 1.94 19.45
C LEU A 200 9.29 3.31 18.79
N ASP A 201 8.82 4.40 19.42
CA ASP A 201 9.05 5.76 18.92
C ASP A 201 10.56 6.07 18.90
N ARG A 202 11.36 5.63 19.90
CA ARG A 202 12.84 5.79 19.89
C ARG A 202 13.51 5.07 18.72
N GLY A 203 13.17 3.80 18.50
CA GLY A 203 13.73 3.04 17.37
C GLY A 203 13.35 3.64 16.01
N ILE A 204 12.13 4.14 15.88
CA ILE A 204 11.66 4.83 14.66
C ILE A 204 12.35 6.19 14.47
N GLU A 205 12.64 6.91 15.54
CA GLU A 205 13.42 8.16 15.53
C GLU A 205 14.85 7.91 15.09
N GLU A 206 15.54 6.92 15.65
CA GLU A 206 16.88 6.52 15.25
C GLU A 206 16.94 6.13 13.76
N ALA A 207 16.01 5.29 13.31
CA ALA A 207 15.90 4.94 11.89
C ALA A 207 15.62 6.15 11.00
N CYS A 208 14.92 7.16 11.52
CA CYS A 208 14.69 8.41 10.82
C CYS A 208 15.98 9.23 10.68
N GLU A 209 16.75 9.35 11.76
CA GLU A 209 18.02 10.08 11.82
C GLU A 209 19.07 9.48 10.88
N ASN A 210 19.11 8.16 10.81
CA ASN A 210 20.04 7.42 9.95
C ASN A 210 19.62 7.35 8.47
N SER A 211 18.47 7.93 8.09
CA SER A 211 17.98 7.93 6.70
C SER A 211 17.99 9.34 6.10
N PRO A 212 18.85 9.62 5.09
CA PRO A 212 18.85 10.89 4.37
C PRO A 212 17.49 11.23 3.74
N GLU A 213 16.80 10.23 3.17
CA GLU A 213 15.46 10.40 2.62
C GLU A 213 14.45 10.77 3.70
N ALA A 214 14.51 10.15 4.88
CA ALA A 214 13.59 10.46 5.96
C ALA A 214 13.82 11.88 6.50
N GLN A 215 15.08 12.29 6.68
CA GLN A 215 15.44 13.67 7.04
C GLN A 215 14.98 14.67 5.99
N LEU A 216 15.12 14.34 4.70
CA LEU A 216 14.60 15.15 3.61
C LEU A 216 13.08 15.37 3.75
N LEU A 217 12.33 14.30 4.04
CA LEU A 217 10.88 14.39 4.21
C LEU A 217 10.45 15.15 5.46
N ARG A 218 11.25 15.13 6.55
CA ARG A 218 11.00 15.92 7.76
C ARG A 218 11.04 17.43 7.53
N THR A 219 11.65 17.90 6.43
CA THR A 219 11.59 19.31 6.03
C THR A 219 10.17 19.77 5.66
N ILE A 220 9.23 18.84 5.43
CA ILE A 220 7.81 19.15 5.24
C ILE A 220 7.16 19.41 6.61
N PRO A 221 6.63 20.61 6.89
CA PRO A 221 5.96 20.86 8.17
C PRO A 221 4.74 19.96 8.37
N GLY A 222 4.68 19.25 9.50
CA GLY A 222 3.63 18.25 9.78
C GLY A 222 4.00 16.81 9.37
N VAL A 223 5.19 16.59 8.83
CA VAL A 223 5.78 15.25 8.65
C VAL A 223 6.81 15.04 9.76
N GLY A 224 6.44 14.27 10.78
CA GLY A 224 7.34 13.86 11.87
C GLY A 224 8.09 12.55 11.56
N PRO A 225 8.94 12.08 12.51
CA PRO A 225 9.75 10.88 12.35
C PRO A 225 8.95 9.66 11.90
N LEU A 226 7.84 9.32 12.58
CA LEU A 226 6.97 8.20 12.22
C LEU A 226 6.49 8.26 10.77
N THR A 227 6.00 9.41 10.30
CA THR A 227 5.48 9.56 8.94
C THR A 227 6.61 9.51 7.91
N ALA A 228 7.75 10.16 8.18
CA ALA A 228 8.90 10.16 7.28
C ALA A 228 9.47 8.74 7.12
N THR A 229 9.77 8.07 8.23
CA THR A 229 10.30 6.71 8.26
C THR A 229 9.33 5.71 7.61
N ALA A 230 8.02 5.85 7.84
CA ALA A 230 7.03 5.01 7.15
C ALA A 230 6.99 5.25 5.63
N VAL A 231 7.04 6.52 5.19
CA VAL A 231 7.10 6.81 3.76
C VAL A 231 8.35 6.18 3.13
N VAL A 232 9.51 6.28 3.78
CA VAL A 232 10.74 5.64 3.31
C VAL A 232 10.56 4.13 3.28
N ALA A 233 10.33 3.49 4.43
CA ALA A 233 10.27 2.05 4.56
C ALA A 233 9.29 1.39 3.57
N PHE A 234 8.14 2.01 3.29
CA PHE A 234 7.13 1.45 2.40
C PHE A 234 7.30 1.86 0.92
N LEU A 235 7.77 3.07 0.64
CA LEU A 235 7.73 3.64 -0.71
C LEU A 235 9.10 3.72 -1.39
N THR A 236 10.21 3.46 -0.70
CA THR A 236 11.55 3.41 -1.32
C THR A 236 11.98 1.98 -1.68
N PRO A 237 12.87 1.78 -2.67
CA PRO A 237 13.34 2.78 -3.64
C PRO A 237 12.17 3.34 -4.46
N ILE A 238 12.16 4.66 -4.66
CA ILE A 238 11.01 5.37 -5.26
C ILE A 238 10.89 5.07 -6.76
N GLU A 239 11.98 4.58 -7.36
CA GLU A 239 12.16 4.09 -8.72
C GLU A 239 11.21 2.95 -9.08
N ARG A 240 10.78 2.17 -8.08
CA ARG A 240 9.79 1.09 -8.26
C ARG A 240 8.46 1.62 -8.78
N PHE A 241 8.19 2.92 -8.63
CA PHE A 241 7.01 3.57 -9.15
C PHE A 241 7.37 4.39 -10.38
N SER A 242 6.93 3.92 -11.55
CA SER A 242 7.18 4.61 -12.83
C SER A 242 6.45 5.96 -12.94
N SER A 243 5.40 6.16 -12.15
CA SER A 243 4.70 7.43 -12.06
C SER A 243 4.08 7.65 -10.69
N VAL A 244 3.75 8.91 -10.39
CA VAL A 244 3.08 9.26 -9.15
C VAL A 244 1.67 8.67 -9.05
N GLU A 245 1.01 8.42 -10.18
CA GLU A 245 -0.30 7.75 -10.23
C GLU A 245 -0.19 6.28 -9.78
N LYS A 246 0.89 5.58 -10.15
CA LYS A 246 1.16 4.21 -9.66
C LYS A 246 1.41 4.21 -8.15
N LEU A 247 2.17 5.19 -7.65
CA LEU A 247 2.36 5.38 -6.22
C LEU A 247 1.04 5.68 -5.49
N SER A 248 0.22 6.58 -6.02
CA SER A 248 -1.10 6.90 -5.48
C SER A 248 -2.03 5.71 -5.44
N SER A 249 -1.98 4.84 -6.45
CA SER A 249 -2.73 3.59 -6.48
C SER A 249 -2.25 2.61 -5.40
N TYR A 250 -0.93 2.45 -5.23
CA TYR A 250 -0.33 1.61 -4.19
C TYR A 250 -0.73 2.05 -2.77
N VAL A 251 -0.72 3.36 -2.51
CA VAL A 251 -1.18 3.93 -1.22
C VAL A 251 -2.71 3.95 -1.11
N GLY A 252 -3.44 3.75 -2.21
CA GLY A 252 -4.91 3.72 -2.19
C GLY A 252 -5.56 5.10 -2.10
N LEU A 253 -4.95 6.12 -2.69
CA LEU A 253 -5.51 7.48 -2.83
C LEU A 253 -6.31 7.66 -4.13
N CYS A 254 -6.40 6.62 -4.96
CA CYS A 254 -7.23 6.58 -6.16
C CYS A 254 -8.56 5.85 -5.87
N PRO A 255 -9.71 6.39 -6.32
CA PRO A 255 -10.97 5.66 -6.28
C PRO A 255 -10.93 4.45 -7.22
N THR A 256 -11.74 3.44 -6.96
CA THR A 256 -11.99 2.37 -7.93
C THR A 256 -12.78 2.93 -9.10
N THR A 257 -12.52 2.42 -10.30
CA THR A 257 -13.22 2.86 -11.52
C THR A 257 -13.88 1.65 -12.16
N ARG A 258 -15.16 1.78 -12.52
CA ARG A 258 -15.86 0.88 -13.43
C ARG A 258 -16.18 1.67 -14.68
N GLN A 259 -15.72 1.19 -15.82
CA GLN A 259 -15.98 1.82 -17.11
C GLN A 259 -16.68 0.82 -18.01
N SER A 260 -17.80 1.23 -18.60
CA SER A 260 -18.53 0.47 -19.62
C SER A 260 -18.90 1.42 -20.75
N ALA A 261 -18.45 1.09 -21.97
CA ALA A 261 -18.57 1.92 -23.17
C ALA A 261 -18.24 3.41 -22.86
N ASP A 262 -19.25 4.28 -22.92
CA ASP A 262 -19.12 5.73 -22.72
C ASP A 262 -19.29 6.19 -21.25
N SER A 263 -19.58 5.28 -20.32
CA SER A 263 -19.86 5.61 -18.92
C SER A 263 -18.69 5.25 -18.00
N ILE A 264 -18.30 6.18 -17.13
CA ILE A 264 -17.27 5.99 -16.11
C ILE A 264 -17.88 6.25 -14.73
N HIS A 265 -17.90 5.22 -13.89
CA HIS A 265 -18.33 5.31 -12.51
C HIS A 265 -17.13 5.19 -11.56
N TYR A 266 -16.99 6.16 -10.65
CA TYR A 266 -15.95 6.16 -9.62
C TYR A 266 -16.55 5.70 -8.29
N GLY A 267 -15.99 4.63 -7.73
CA GLY A 267 -16.41 4.03 -6.47
C GLY A 267 -15.56 4.43 -5.27
N SER A 268 -15.58 3.58 -4.24
CA SER A 268 -14.81 3.77 -3.01
C SER A 268 -13.29 3.66 -3.24
N LEU A 269 -12.50 4.08 -2.25
CA LEU A 269 -11.05 3.90 -2.30
C LEU A 269 -10.69 2.41 -2.29
N LYS A 270 -9.61 2.05 -3.00
CA LYS A 270 -9.12 0.68 -3.06
C LYS A 270 -8.85 0.15 -1.64
N ARG A 271 -9.41 -1.02 -1.32
CA ARG A 271 -9.21 -1.71 -0.03
C ARG A 271 -7.84 -2.38 0.03
N ASP A 272 -7.48 -3.09 -1.03
CA ASP A 272 -6.16 -3.70 -1.24
C ASP A 272 -5.11 -2.62 -1.59
N SER A 273 -4.58 -1.96 -0.56
CA SER A 273 -3.63 -0.85 -0.66
C SER A 273 -2.87 -0.67 0.66
N ASN A 274 -1.85 0.17 0.68
CA ASN A 274 -1.14 0.53 1.91
C ASN A 274 -1.95 1.54 2.76
N GLY A 275 -2.95 1.02 3.47
CA GLY A 275 -3.85 1.81 4.32
C GLY A 275 -3.16 2.51 5.49
N LEU A 276 -2.04 1.98 5.98
CA LEU A 276 -1.23 2.60 7.05
C LEU A 276 -0.60 3.90 6.54
N VAL A 277 0.14 3.83 5.43
CA VAL A 277 0.77 5.02 4.83
C VAL A 277 -0.29 6.04 4.41
N ARG A 278 -1.42 5.57 3.87
CA ARG A 278 -2.56 6.45 3.54
C ARG A 278 -3.04 7.23 4.76
N TRP A 279 -3.24 6.56 5.89
CA TRP A 279 -3.67 7.20 7.13
C TRP A 279 -2.63 8.22 7.62
N LEU A 280 -1.35 7.86 7.69
CA LEU A 280 -0.28 8.78 8.09
C LEU A 280 -0.20 10.02 7.20
N LEU A 281 -0.36 9.85 5.88
CA LEU A 281 -0.37 10.98 4.95
C LEU A 281 -1.63 11.84 5.09
N VAL A 282 -2.79 11.27 5.43
CA VAL A 282 -4.00 12.05 5.75
C VAL A 282 -3.75 12.93 6.98
N GLU A 283 -3.22 12.37 8.06
CA GLU A 283 -2.86 13.13 9.28
C GLU A 283 -1.87 14.26 8.96
N ALA A 284 -0.78 13.95 8.25
CA ALA A 284 0.20 14.95 7.83
C ALA A 284 -0.42 16.04 6.93
N SER A 285 -1.40 15.67 6.07
CA SER A 285 -2.10 16.63 5.22
C SER A 285 -2.92 17.63 6.03
N TRP A 286 -3.44 17.26 7.20
CA TRP A 286 -4.20 18.16 8.06
C TRP A 286 -3.33 19.29 8.61
N HIS A 287 -2.10 18.99 9.01
CA HIS A 287 -1.14 20.03 9.39
C HIS A 287 -0.83 20.97 8.22
N ARG A 288 -0.63 20.43 7.01
CA ARG A 288 -0.39 21.25 5.81
C ARG A 288 -1.57 22.12 5.39
N ARG A 289 -2.80 21.75 5.73
CA ARG A 289 -4.00 22.57 5.48
C ARG A 289 -4.03 23.84 6.31
N ARG A 290 -3.33 23.87 7.45
CA ARG A 290 -3.23 25.07 8.30
C ARG A 290 -2.43 26.20 7.65
N VAL A 291 -1.77 25.95 6.52
CA VAL A 291 -1.07 26.97 5.72
C VAL A 291 -1.95 27.32 4.50
N PRO A 292 -2.80 28.37 4.56
CA PRO A 292 -3.88 28.57 3.59
C PRO A 292 -3.40 28.76 2.14
N ARG A 293 -2.23 29.38 1.96
CA ARG A 293 -1.61 29.61 0.64
C ARG A 293 -0.83 28.40 0.09
N GLY A 294 -0.63 27.36 0.91
CA GLY A 294 0.09 26.15 0.52
C GLY A 294 -0.67 25.32 -0.53
N ALA A 295 0.07 24.59 -1.37
CA ALA A 295 -0.52 23.77 -2.45
C ALA A 295 -1.57 22.77 -1.93
N VAL A 296 -1.26 22.08 -0.81
CA VAL A 296 -2.18 21.13 -0.17
C VAL A 296 -3.50 21.79 0.22
N ALA A 297 -3.45 22.91 0.95
CA ALA A 297 -4.63 23.65 1.39
C ALA A 297 -5.47 24.17 0.21
N ARG A 298 -4.82 24.74 -0.81
CA ARG A 298 -5.51 25.25 -2.01
C ARG A 298 -6.28 24.15 -2.74
N VAL A 299 -5.64 23.01 -3.00
CA VAL A 299 -6.29 21.87 -3.68
C VAL A 299 -7.42 21.31 -2.81
N ALA A 300 -7.13 21.09 -1.53
CA ALA A 300 -8.07 20.60 -0.54
C ALA A 300 -9.36 21.42 -0.46
N ASN A 301 -9.23 22.74 -0.31
CA ASN A 301 -10.36 23.65 -0.14
C ASN A 301 -11.16 23.77 -1.44
N ARG A 302 -10.48 23.85 -2.59
CA ARG A 302 -11.13 23.91 -3.91
C ARG A 302 -11.97 22.67 -4.19
N VAL A 303 -11.44 21.47 -3.92
CA VAL A 303 -12.18 20.22 -4.12
C VAL A 303 -13.26 20.06 -3.04
N GLY A 304 -12.93 20.38 -1.79
CA GLY A 304 -13.84 20.27 -0.65
C GLY A 304 -15.11 21.11 -0.81
N ARG A 305 -14.99 22.34 -1.33
CA ARG A 305 -16.14 23.20 -1.64
C ARG A 305 -17.09 22.62 -2.70
N ARG A 306 -16.58 21.80 -3.62
CA ARG A 306 -17.37 21.25 -4.73
C ARG A 306 -17.91 19.85 -4.47
N ARG A 307 -17.19 19.05 -3.67
CA ARG A 307 -17.44 17.60 -3.52
C ARG A 307 -17.47 17.12 -2.06
N GLY A 308 -17.45 18.03 -1.10
CA GLY A 308 -17.49 17.73 0.33
C GLY A 308 -16.12 17.56 0.99
N LYS A 309 -16.10 17.74 2.32
CA LYS A 309 -14.88 17.78 3.16
C LYS A 309 -13.99 16.55 3.03
N GLN A 310 -14.58 15.36 2.93
CA GLN A 310 -13.82 14.11 2.78
C GLN A 310 -13.08 14.04 1.44
N GLN A 311 -13.75 14.38 0.33
CA GLN A 311 -13.13 14.43 -1.00
C GLN A 311 -12.04 15.50 -1.06
N GLY A 312 -12.29 16.65 -0.43
CA GLY A 312 -11.26 17.66 -0.20
C GLY A 312 -10.06 17.09 0.54
N THR A 313 -10.28 16.30 1.60
CA THR A 313 -9.25 15.61 2.40
C THR A 313 -8.32 14.77 1.52
N ILE A 314 -8.89 13.82 0.79
CA ILE A 314 -8.16 12.92 -0.11
C ILE A 314 -7.40 13.70 -1.19
N ALA A 315 -7.99 14.73 -1.80
CA ALA A 315 -7.31 15.53 -2.82
C ALA A 315 -6.09 16.30 -2.28
N GLY A 316 -6.16 16.79 -1.04
CA GLY A 316 -5.02 17.41 -0.37
C GLY A 316 -3.93 16.39 -0.06
N THR A 317 -4.30 15.21 0.46
CA THR A 317 -3.35 14.11 0.70
C THR A 317 -2.65 13.65 -0.58
N HIS A 318 -3.39 13.54 -1.69
CA HIS A 318 -2.81 13.22 -3.00
C HIS A 318 -1.82 14.30 -3.46
N THR A 319 -2.08 15.58 -3.14
CA THR A 319 -1.14 16.67 -3.41
C THR A 319 0.13 16.56 -2.56
N LEU A 320 -0.01 16.19 -1.28
CA LEU A 320 1.13 15.92 -0.41
C LEU A 320 1.97 14.74 -0.93
N LEU A 321 1.34 13.65 -1.37
CA LEU A 321 2.03 12.51 -1.94
C LEU A 321 2.82 12.88 -3.21
N LYS A 322 2.28 13.79 -4.04
CA LYS A 322 3.00 14.33 -5.22
C LYS A 322 4.25 15.11 -4.84
N ILE A 323 4.17 15.90 -3.77
CA ILE A 323 5.33 16.65 -3.24
C ILE A 323 6.39 15.66 -2.76
N ILE A 324 6.00 14.67 -1.94
CA ILE A 324 6.88 13.61 -1.45
C ILE A 324 7.55 12.86 -2.60
N TYR A 325 6.79 12.44 -3.61
CA TYR A 325 7.32 11.76 -4.79
C TYR A 325 8.38 12.60 -5.51
N ALA A 326 8.12 13.90 -5.71
CA ALA A 326 9.07 14.81 -6.35
C ALA A 326 10.33 15.04 -5.50
N MET A 327 10.18 15.18 -4.18
CA MET A 327 11.31 15.34 -3.25
C MET A 327 12.23 14.12 -3.26
N LEU A 328 11.66 12.91 -3.17
CA LEU A 328 12.44 11.66 -3.22
C LEU A 328 13.13 11.47 -4.58
N LYS A 329 12.45 11.80 -5.69
CA LYS A 329 13.04 11.69 -7.04
C LYS A 329 14.17 12.69 -7.29
N ARG A 330 14.04 13.92 -6.80
CA ARG A 330 15.02 14.99 -7.02
C ARG A 330 16.07 15.09 -5.92
N LYS A 331 15.86 14.39 -4.80
CA LYS A 331 16.66 14.52 -3.57
C LYS A 331 16.75 15.98 -3.08
N GLU A 332 15.64 16.72 -3.23
CA GLU A 332 15.54 18.14 -2.88
C GLU A 332 14.61 18.35 -1.68
N ALA A 333 15.02 19.24 -0.77
CA ALA A 333 14.25 19.57 0.43
C ALA A 333 12.94 20.29 0.08
N PHE A 334 11.97 20.21 1.00
CA PHE A 334 10.68 20.83 0.83
C PHE A 334 10.82 22.35 0.72
N ARG A 335 10.23 22.92 -0.33
CA ARG A 335 10.11 24.37 -0.51
C ARG A 335 8.66 24.77 -0.28
N SER A 336 8.45 25.72 0.64
CA SER A 336 7.12 26.19 1.03
C SER A 336 6.41 26.97 -0.07
N GLN A 337 7.19 27.65 -0.91
CA GLN A 337 6.74 28.33 -2.11
C GLN A 337 6.64 27.33 -3.24
N ALA A 338 5.49 27.28 -3.92
CA ALA A 338 5.43 26.59 -5.19
C ALA A 338 6.46 27.23 -6.13
N PRO A 339 7.18 26.46 -6.96
CA PRO A 339 7.92 27.05 -8.07
C PRO A 339 6.98 28.02 -8.81
N GLY A 340 7.51 29.16 -9.25
CA GLY A 340 6.76 30.03 -10.16
C GLY A 340 6.15 29.19 -11.29
N PRO A 341 5.00 29.60 -11.86
CA PRO A 341 4.40 28.85 -12.96
C PRO A 341 5.48 28.56 -14.00
N SER A 342 5.73 27.28 -14.29
CA SER A 342 6.68 26.94 -15.34
C SER A 342 6.12 27.54 -16.63
N THR A 343 6.78 28.56 -17.17
CA THR A 343 6.44 29.18 -18.44
C THR A 343 6.63 28.21 -19.62
N SER A 344 7.04 26.96 -19.36
CA SER A 344 7.04 25.86 -20.32
C SER A 344 5.61 25.42 -20.63
N VAL A 345 5.09 25.97 -21.73
CA VAL A 345 4.07 25.42 -22.63
C VAL A 345 3.03 24.55 -21.93
N ARG A 346 1.85 25.14 -21.67
CA ARG A 346 0.61 24.37 -21.62
C ARG A 346 0.54 23.56 -22.92
N ILE A 347 0.94 22.29 -22.89
CA ILE A 347 0.53 21.34 -23.91
C ILE A 347 -0.99 21.28 -23.77
N ARG A 348 -1.68 22.06 -24.61
CA ARG A 348 -3.10 21.88 -24.87
C ARG A 348 -3.21 20.46 -25.39
N ARG A 349 -3.54 19.50 -24.53
CA ARG A 349 -4.14 18.26 -25.00
C ARG A 349 -5.37 18.70 -25.75
N ARG A 350 -5.29 18.71 -27.09
CA ARG A 350 -6.46 18.84 -27.96
C ARG A 350 -7.34 17.67 -27.56
N HIS A 351 -8.36 17.93 -26.76
CA HIS A 351 -9.54 17.09 -26.81
C HIS A 351 -9.97 17.15 -28.27
N THR A 352 -9.84 16.04 -28.99
CA THR A 352 -10.61 15.82 -30.21
C THR A 352 -12.06 15.96 -29.80
N THR A 353 -12.61 17.14 -30.06
CA THR A 353 -14.05 17.36 -30.02
C THR A 353 -14.61 16.47 -31.12
N THR A 354 -15.05 15.27 -30.76
CA THR A 354 -15.97 14.52 -31.62
C THR A 354 -17.19 15.41 -31.75
N ALA A 355 -17.29 16.08 -32.90
CA ALA A 355 -18.43 16.90 -33.24
C ALA A 355 -19.67 16.01 -33.11
N ARG A 356 -20.52 16.31 -32.13
CA ARG A 356 -21.90 15.83 -32.14
C ARG A 356 -22.56 16.46 -33.36
N ILE A 357 -22.59 15.71 -34.46
CA ILE A 357 -23.46 16.02 -35.60
C ILE A 357 -24.88 15.87 -35.06
N CYS A 358 -25.46 17.00 -34.70
CA CYS A 358 -26.88 17.12 -34.38
C CYS A 358 -27.62 17.03 -35.71
N VAL A 359 -28.05 15.83 -36.09
CA VAL A 359 -29.01 15.66 -37.19
C VAL A 359 -30.35 16.16 -36.66
N ARG A 360 -30.66 17.44 -36.92
CA ARG A 360 -32.02 17.95 -36.82
C ARG A 360 -32.86 17.20 -37.85
N ARG A 361 -33.79 16.39 -37.35
CA ARG A 361 -34.85 15.77 -38.15
C ARG A 361 -35.82 16.89 -38.54
N THR A 362 -35.57 17.55 -39.67
CA THR A 362 -36.52 18.47 -40.28
C THR A 362 -37.68 17.63 -40.80
N ALA A 363 -38.88 17.83 -40.27
CA ALA A 363 -40.09 17.30 -40.86
C ALA A 363 -40.25 17.96 -42.24
N LEU A 364 -40.09 17.16 -43.30
CA LEU A 364 -40.49 17.52 -44.65
C LEU A 364 -42.01 17.33 -44.72
N GLU A 365 -42.73 18.43 -44.59
CA GLU A 365 -44.12 18.53 -45.04
C GLU A 365 -44.13 18.36 -46.56
N LEU A 366 -44.74 17.26 -47.04
CA LEU A 366 -45.06 17.07 -48.45
C LEU A 366 -46.44 17.69 -48.71
N PRO A 367 -46.57 18.64 -49.65
CA PRO A 367 -47.86 19.18 -50.04
C PRO A 367 -48.60 18.19 -50.95
N THR A 368 -49.74 17.67 -50.50
CA THR A 368 -50.70 16.97 -51.36
C THR A 368 -51.69 17.98 -51.94
N ALA A 369 -51.59 18.23 -53.24
CA ALA A 369 -52.54 19.04 -53.98
C ALA A 369 -53.82 18.22 -54.31
N ASN A 370 -54.94 18.76 -53.84
CA ASN A 370 -56.35 18.68 -54.27
C ASN A 370 -56.84 17.61 -55.28
N SER A 371 -57.85 16.87 -54.80
CA SER A 371 -59.24 16.70 -55.30
C SER A 371 -59.51 16.42 -56.79
N PRO A 372 -60.48 15.54 -57.11
CA PRO A 372 -61.85 16.02 -57.20
C PRO A 372 -62.94 15.08 -56.65
N SER A 373 -64.09 15.72 -56.40
CA SER A 373 -65.41 15.20 -56.07
C SER A 373 -66.02 14.27 -57.13
N ALA A 374 -66.79 13.27 -56.69
CA ALA A 374 -68.03 12.85 -57.35
C ALA A 374 -68.92 12.06 -56.37
N SER A 375 -70.15 12.58 -56.21
CA SER A 375 -71.41 11.91 -55.85
C SER A 375 -71.61 11.38 -54.44
#